data_AF-A0A3R8SRF7-F1
#
_entry.id   AF-A0A3R8SRF7-F1
#
_cell.length_a   1.000
_cell.length_b   1.000
_cell.length_c   1.000
_cell.angle_alpha   90.00
_cell.angle_beta   90.00
_cell.angle_gamma   90.00
#
_symmetry.space_group_name_H-M   'P 1'
#
loop_
_entity.id
_entity.type
_entity.pdbx_description
1 polymer ?
#
loop_
_entity_poly.entity_id
_entity_poly.type
_entity_poly.pdbx_seq_one_letter_code
_entity_poly.pdbx_strand_id
1 'polypeptide(L)'
;MKLDFNNKNIPEILSEFQDKNTFQWQNDIFDLMKKIDSKEEKVNFHYSREDNVYVSNFDPRFVNETFHSLNNFLGLKKGDSTLLSSSVLENEGEISLVQAIEGGFDLYCHEDSDKVKIPLTDESQDEIGYALNYAYLTKKQIENSFEDLARIEKIAIESDDLSNDLKSKLNDQTKTSFYQVFTANGFPIAVKKIDETDYTVLDKIELSEDEKGNLVLNSPYEKESLNLYRQAIVSDDQKKFRWISGNECKLNGKDVVNLELIEEKLKPYIDYNFIVIAFPKKGSTEDVISLVIESRFAEHVDIPKSELEPYEVPQQTFFIGDFPKSNDKAAIRAELIRLLKESNKNN
;
A
#
# COMPACT_ATOMS: atom_id res chain seq x y z
N MET A 1 21.76 -15.53 -12.11
CA MET A 1 21.27 -16.01 -13.43
C MET A 1 20.68 -14.81 -14.17
N LYS A 2 20.75 -14.75 -15.51
CA LYS A 2 20.07 -13.71 -16.30
C LYS A 2 19.02 -14.37 -17.19
N LEU A 3 17.80 -13.83 -17.21
CA LEU A 3 16.70 -14.24 -18.08
C LEU A 3 16.38 -13.07 -19.03
N ASP A 4 16.39 -13.34 -20.34
CA ASP A 4 16.27 -12.34 -21.41
C ASP A 4 14.86 -12.34 -21.99
N PHE A 5 13.90 -11.74 -21.27
CA PHE A 5 12.52 -11.60 -21.77
C PHE A 5 12.39 -10.52 -22.85
N ASN A 6 13.45 -9.75 -23.09
CA ASN A 6 13.50 -8.79 -24.19
C ASN A 6 13.54 -9.52 -25.55
N ASN A 7 14.34 -10.57 -25.68
CA ASN A 7 14.54 -11.25 -26.96
C ASN A 7 13.92 -12.65 -27.04
N LYS A 8 13.57 -13.26 -25.90
CA LYS A 8 13.14 -14.67 -25.84
C LYS A 8 11.82 -14.84 -25.11
N ASN A 9 11.03 -15.81 -25.56
CA ASN A 9 9.86 -16.28 -24.82
C ASN A 9 10.25 -17.30 -23.74
N ILE A 10 9.29 -17.69 -22.90
CA ILE A 10 9.52 -18.63 -21.79
C ILE A 10 10.10 -19.98 -22.29
N PRO A 11 9.54 -20.67 -23.30
CA PRO A 11 10.13 -21.90 -23.83
C PRO A 11 11.58 -21.78 -24.28
N GLU A 12 11.92 -20.70 -24.98
CA GLU A 12 13.28 -20.42 -25.44
C GLU A 12 14.24 -20.25 -24.25
N ILE A 13 13.87 -19.47 -23.24
CA ILE A 13 14.69 -19.30 -22.02
C ILE A 13 14.87 -20.63 -21.30
N LEU A 14 13.80 -21.39 -21.08
CA LEU A 14 13.85 -22.68 -20.38
C LEU A 14 14.79 -23.67 -21.08
N SER A 15 14.82 -23.66 -22.43
CA SER A 15 15.69 -24.54 -23.22
C SER A 15 17.19 -24.31 -22.95
N GLU A 16 17.58 -23.09 -22.54
CA GLU A 16 18.98 -22.76 -22.24
C GLU A 16 19.49 -23.39 -20.94
N PHE A 17 18.58 -23.90 -20.11
CA PHE A 17 18.89 -24.49 -18.80
C PHE A 17 18.60 -25.98 -18.71
N GLN A 18 18.05 -26.60 -19.75
CA GLN A 18 17.57 -27.99 -19.73
C GLN A 18 18.64 -29.02 -19.33
N ASP A 19 19.90 -28.82 -19.74
CA ASP A 19 21.02 -29.73 -19.47
C ASP A 19 22.03 -29.15 -18.45
N LYS A 20 21.68 -28.07 -17.76
CA LYS A 20 22.57 -27.41 -16.78
C LYS A 20 22.26 -27.87 -15.37
N ASN A 21 23.30 -27.97 -14.54
CA ASN A 21 23.10 -28.10 -13.10
C ASN A 21 22.55 -26.79 -12.55
N THR A 22 21.39 -26.86 -11.90
CA THR A 22 20.66 -25.71 -11.35
C THR A 22 20.46 -25.88 -9.85
N PHE A 23 20.40 -24.76 -9.14
CA PHE A 23 20.03 -24.72 -7.73
C PHE A 23 18.51 -24.78 -7.56
N GLN A 24 18.04 -25.16 -6.36
CA GLN A 24 16.60 -25.27 -6.08
C GLN A 24 15.84 -23.97 -6.37
N TRP A 25 16.36 -22.82 -5.91
CA TRP A 25 15.73 -21.51 -6.16
C TRP A 25 15.60 -21.18 -7.66
N GLN A 26 16.50 -21.70 -8.51
CA GLN A 26 16.38 -21.54 -9.97
C GLN A 26 15.28 -22.43 -10.53
N ASN A 27 15.15 -23.66 -10.01
CA ASN A 27 14.09 -24.58 -10.40
C ASN A 27 12.72 -24.02 -10.01
N ASP A 28 12.60 -23.37 -8.85
CA ASP A 28 11.35 -22.72 -8.42
C ASP A 28 10.93 -21.63 -9.42
N ILE A 29 11.88 -20.83 -9.92
CA ILE A 29 11.64 -19.84 -10.99
C ILE A 29 11.16 -20.54 -12.27
N PHE A 30 11.84 -21.60 -12.70
CA PHE A 30 11.47 -22.32 -13.92
C PHE A 30 10.08 -22.97 -13.83
N ASP A 31 9.71 -23.48 -12.66
CA ASP A 31 8.41 -24.09 -12.44
C ASP A 31 7.30 -23.05 -12.45
N LEU A 32 7.52 -21.85 -11.90
CA LEU A 32 6.58 -20.74 -12.03
C LEU A 32 6.47 -20.28 -13.49
N MET A 33 7.59 -20.15 -14.22
CA MET A 33 7.58 -19.81 -15.65
C MET A 33 6.76 -20.81 -16.48
N LYS A 34 6.91 -22.12 -16.23
CA LYS A 34 6.11 -23.16 -16.92
C LYS A 34 4.61 -23.03 -16.63
N LYS A 35 4.24 -22.68 -15.40
CA LYS A 35 2.83 -22.43 -15.03
C LYS A 35 2.27 -21.18 -15.71
N ILE A 36 3.08 -20.15 -15.89
CA ILE A 36 2.67 -18.94 -16.63
C ILE A 36 2.51 -19.27 -18.13
N ASP A 37 3.44 -20.02 -18.71
CA ASP A 37 3.43 -20.38 -20.14
C ASP A 37 2.38 -21.43 -20.52
N SER A 38 1.87 -22.22 -19.55
CA SER A 38 0.82 -23.22 -19.80
C SER A 38 -0.48 -22.61 -20.33
N LYS A 39 -0.60 -21.27 -20.35
CA LYS A 39 -1.78 -20.51 -20.78
C LYS A 39 -3.03 -20.97 -20.03
N GLU A 40 -2.87 -21.22 -18.73
CA GLU A 40 -3.99 -21.43 -17.83
C GLU A 40 -4.98 -20.26 -17.92
N GLU A 41 -6.26 -20.54 -17.62
CA GLU A 41 -7.31 -19.51 -17.64
C GLU A 41 -7.07 -18.40 -16.60
N LYS A 42 -6.14 -18.61 -15.66
CA LYS A 42 -5.83 -17.73 -14.54
C LYS A 42 -4.34 -17.69 -14.22
N VAL A 43 -3.90 -16.55 -13.69
CA VAL A 43 -2.56 -16.35 -13.11
C VAL A 43 -2.71 -16.23 -11.59
N ASN A 44 -1.87 -16.95 -10.87
CA ASN A 44 -1.97 -17.07 -9.42
C ASN A 44 -0.96 -16.17 -8.71
N PHE A 45 -1.41 -15.54 -7.63
CA PHE A 45 -0.55 -14.79 -6.72
C PHE A 45 -0.82 -15.26 -5.29
N HIS A 46 0.23 -15.70 -4.62
CA HIS A 46 0.21 -16.11 -3.23
C HIS A 46 0.44 -14.89 -2.35
N TYR A 47 -0.35 -14.75 -1.28
CA TYR A 47 -0.15 -13.68 -0.31
C TYR A 47 -0.50 -14.15 1.09
N SER A 48 0.16 -13.55 2.08
CA SER A 48 -0.05 -13.86 3.48
C SER A 48 -0.97 -12.84 4.13
N ARG A 49 -1.90 -13.31 4.94
CA ARG A 49 -2.69 -12.45 5.85
C ARG A 49 -2.75 -13.15 7.20
N GLU A 50 -2.21 -12.49 8.22
CA GLU A 50 -1.95 -13.11 9.52
C GLU A 50 -1.06 -14.34 9.33
N ASP A 51 -1.43 -15.49 9.91
CA ASP A 51 -0.66 -16.73 9.82
C ASP A 51 -1.08 -17.65 8.65
N ASN A 52 -1.95 -17.16 7.75
CA ASN A 52 -2.49 -17.95 6.64
C ASN A 52 -1.98 -17.46 5.28
N VAL A 53 -1.69 -18.43 4.40
CA VAL A 53 -1.36 -18.18 3.00
C VAL A 53 -2.62 -18.35 2.15
N TYR A 54 -2.88 -17.37 1.30
CA TYR A 54 -4.00 -17.32 0.38
C TYR A 54 -3.50 -17.29 -1.06
N VAL A 55 -4.38 -17.66 -2.00
CA VAL A 55 -4.09 -17.62 -3.43
C VAL A 55 -5.19 -16.84 -4.14
N SER A 56 -4.79 -15.76 -4.79
CA SER A 56 -5.64 -15.02 -5.72
C SER A 56 -5.44 -15.52 -7.14
N ASN A 57 -6.52 -15.56 -7.92
CA ASN A 57 -6.50 -16.06 -9.29
C ASN A 57 -7.07 -14.98 -10.21
N PHE A 58 -6.24 -14.38 -11.06
CA PHE A 58 -6.63 -13.26 -11.92
C PHE A 58 -6.68 -13.65 -13.39
N ASP A 59 -7.56 -13.01 -14.15
CA ASP A 59 -7.58 -13.18 -15.62
C ASP A 59 -6.23 -12.72 -16.24
N PRO A 60 -5.60 -13.49 -17.15
CA PRO A 60 -4.32 -13.11 -17.76
C PRO A 60 -4.36 -11.73 -18.46
N ARG A 61 -5.51 -11.33 -19.02
CA ARG A 61 -5.66 -9.99 -19.64
C ARG A 61 -5.62 -8.89 -18.59
N PHE A 62 -6.22 -9.12 -17.42
CA PHE A 62 -6.16 -8.17 -16.32
C PHE A 62 -4.73 -8.02 -15.80
N VAL A 63 -4.02 -9.14 -15.65
CA VAL A 63 -2.60 -9.16 -15.26
C VAL A 63 -1.74 -8.38 -16.26
N ASN A 64 -1.88 -8.68 -17.55
CA ASN A 64 -1.14 -8.00 -18.62
C ASN A 64 -1.39 -6.49 -18.61
N GLU A 65 -2.64 -6.03 -18.62
CA GLU A 65 -3.00 -4.59 -18.63
C GLU A 65 -2.52 -3.87 -17.36
N THR A 66 -2.59 -4.54 -16.20
CA THR A 66 -2.12 -3.98 -14.92
C THR A 66 -0.62 -3.76 -14.95
N PHE A 67 0.17 -4.76 -15.35
CA PHE A 67 1.62 -4.61 -15.43
C PHE A 67 2.06 -3.64 -16.53
N HIS A 68 1.35 -3.56 -17.65
CA HIS A 68 1.57 -2.51 -18.66
C HIS A 68 1.33 -1.12 -18.07
N SER A 69 0.24 -0.93 -17.31
CA SER A 69 -0.04 0.33 -16.63
C SER A 69 1.02 0.69 -15.59
N LEU A 70 1.45 -0.28 -14.78
CA LEU A 70 2.51 -0.08 -13.78
C LEU A 70 3.83 0.30 -14.44
N ASN A 71 4.23 -0.43 -15.49
CA ASN A 71 5.45 -0.15 -16.24
C ASN A 71 5.39 1.24 -16.89
N ASN A 72 4.25 1.64 -17.44
CA ASN A 72 4.05 2.97 -18.00
C ASN A 72 4.16 4.07 -16.93
N PHE A 73 3.57 3.87 -15.75
CA PHE A 73 3.68 4.82 -14.63
C PHE A 73 5.13 4.98 -14.17
N LEU A 74 5.86 3.87 -14.08
CA LEU A 74 7.28 3.83 -13.70
C LEU A 74 8.20 4.29 -14.84
N GLY A 75 7.69 4.50 -16.06
CA GLY A 75 8.48 4.86 -17.23
C GLY A 75 9.47 3.77 -17.65
N LEU A 76 9.12 2.51 -17.42
CA LEU A 76 9.90 1.33 -17.81
C LEU A 76 9.56 0.90 -19.24
N LYS A 77 10.54 0.34 -19.93
CA LYS A 77 10.40 -0.14 -21.31
C LYS A 77 11.04 -1.51 -21.49
N LYS A 78 10.63 -2.17 -22.56
CA LYS A 78 11.23 -3.42 -23.02
C LYS A 78 12.77 -3.31 -23.09
N GLY A 79 13.47 -4.29 -22.55
CA GLY A 79 14.93 -4.33 -22.46
C GLY A 79 15.54 -3.57 -21.29
N ASP A 80 14.75 -2.89 -20.46
CA ASP A 80 15.26 -2.36 -19.18
C ASP A 80 15.72 -3.50 -18.28
N SER A 81 16.80 -3.26 -17.54
CA SER A 81 17.38 -4.21 -16.60
C SER A 81 16.67 -4.17 -15.25
N THR A 82 16.32 -5.33 -14.71
CA THR A 82 15.63 -5.47 -13.42
C THR A 82 16.21 -6.61 -12.57
N LEU A 83 15.78 -6.68 -11.31
CA LEU A 83 16.24 -7.65 -10.32
C LEU A 83 15.08 -8.47 -9.76
N LEU A 84 15.25 -9.79 -9.72
CA LEU A 84 14.48 -10.68 -8.86
C LEU A 84 15.31 -10.92 -7.59
N SER A 85 14.96 -10.20 -6.52
CA SER A 85 15.68 -10.24 -5.24
C SER A 85 15.00 -11.08 -4.16
N SER A 86 13.74 -11.45 -4.38
CA SER A 86 12.93 -12.26 -3.47
C SER A 86 12.64 -13.63 -4.08
N SER A 87 12.32 -14.60 -3.23
CA SER A 87 11.86 -15.92 -3.66
C SER A 87 10.56 -15.83 -4.47
N VAL A 88 10.45 -16.59 -5.57
CA VAL A 88 9.19 -16.73 -6.33
C VAL A 88 8.13 -17.57 -5.61
N LEU A 89 8.44 -18.08 -4.43
CA LEU A 89 7.47 -18.70 -3.52
C LEU A 89 6.78 -17.66 -2.62
N GLU A 90 7.22 -16.41 -2.68
CA GLU A 90 6.65 -15.26 -1.98
C GLU A 90 6.06 -14.26 -2.99
N ASN A 91 5.11 -13.44 -2.54
CA ASN A 91 4.31 -12.58 -3.41
C ASN A 91 5.19 -11.63 -4.24
N GLU A 92 6.20 -11.05 -3.60
CA GLU A 92 7.08 -10.07 -4.19
C GLU A 92 7.94 -10.66 -5.32
N GLY A 93 8.35 -11.93 -5.17
CA GLY A 93 9.07 -12.65 -6.23
C GLY A 93 8.16 -13.03 -7.40
N GLU A 94 6.92 -13.42 -7.13
CA GLU A 94 5.91 -13.66 -8.17
C GLU A 94 5.63 -12.39 -8.97
N ILE A 95 5.36 -11.27 -8.29
CA ILE A 95 5.13 -9.96 -8.91
C ILE A 95 6.34 -9.55 -9.75
N SER A 96 7.55 -9.66 -9.21
CA SER A 96 8.78 -9.29 -9.91
C SER A 96 9.00 -10.11 -11.19
N LEU A 97 8.77 -11.43 -11.13
CA LEU A 97 8.93 -12.30 -12.29
C LEU A 97 7.86 -12.04 -13.35
N VAL A 98 6.58 -11.95 -12.95
CA VAL A 98 5.47 -11.68 -13.88
C VAL A 98 5.63 -10.31 -14.52
N GLN A 99 5.98 -9.27 -13.75
CA GLN A 99 6.26 -7.94 -14.29
C GLN A 99 7.38 -7.96 -15.34
N ALA A 100 8.45 -8.72 -15.09
CA ALA A 100 9.56 -8.84 -16.04
C ALA A 100 9.18 -9.57 -17.34
N ILE A 101 8.33 -10.60 -17.24
CA ILE A 101 7.77 -11.31 -18.40
C ILE A 101 6.89 -10.36 -19.22
N GLU A 102 5.90 -9.74 -18.59
CA GLU A 102 4.93 -8.85 -19.26
C GLU A 102 5.60 -7.59 -19.83
N GLY A 103 6.64 -7.08 -19.15
CA GLY A 103 7.43 -5.92 -19.58
C GLY A 103 8.52 -6.23 -20.62
N GLY A 104 8.84 -7.50 -20.85
CA GLY A 104 9.96 -7.92 -21.70
C GLY A 104 11.30 -7.37 -21.20
N PHE A 105 11.58 -7.53 -19.91
CA PHE A 105 12.78 -6.99 -19.25
C PHE A 105 13.96 -7.96 -19.26
N ASP A 106 15.16 -7.42 -19.03
CA ASP A 106 16.36 -8.20 -18.73
C ASP A 106 16.40 -8.49 -17.22
N LEU A 107 15.93 -9.68 -16.81
CA LEU A 107 15.81 -10.04 -15.40
C LEU A 107 17.08 -10.70 -14.87
N TYR A 108 17.73 -10.06 -13.90
CA TYR A 108 18.81 -10.66 -13.12
C TYR A 108 18.23 -11.33 -11.88
N CYS A 109 18.49 -12.62 -11.70
CA CYS A 109 18.00 -13.41 -10.58
C CYS A 109 19.16 -13.79 -9.65
N HIS A 110 18.93 -13.67 -8.35
CA HIS A 110 19.77 -14.26 -7.31
C HIS A 110 18.94 -15.06 -6.32
N GLU A 111 19.60 -15.90 -5.52
CA GLU A 111 18.96 -16.55 -4.38
C GLU A 111 18.45 -15.49 -3.39
N ASP A 112 17.27 -15.75 -2.82
CA ASP A 112 16.57 -14.86 -1.90
C ASP A 112 17.50 -14.26 -0.83
N SER A 113 17.29 -12.96 -0.56
CA SER A 113 18.09 -12.25 0.41
C SER A 113 17.41 -10.97 0.92
N ASP A 114 17.55 -10.76 2.22
CA ASP A 114 17.22 -9.50 2.88
C ASP A 114 18.14 -8.33 2.46
N LYS A 115 19.26 -8.61 1.78
CA LYS A 115 20.17 -7.60 1.22
C LYS A 115 20.16 -7.68 -0.30
N VAL A 116 19.98 -6.54 -0.95
CA VAL A 116 19.98 -6.42 -2.41
C VAL A 116 21.37 -6.76 -2.96
N LYS A 117 21.44 -7.74 -3.86
CA LYS A 117 22.68 -8.15 -4.53
C LYS A 117 22.67 -7.65 -5.97
N ILE A 118 23.22 -6.46 -6.19
CA ILE A 118 23.29 -5.85 -7.52
C ILE A 118 24.34 -6.59 -8.35
N PRO A 119 23.98 -7.17 -9.51
CA PRO A 119 24.90 -7.90 -10.36
C PRO A 119 25.96 -6.97 -10.95
N LEU A 120 27.14 -7.53 -11.21
CA LEU A 120 28.15 -6.91 -12.07
C LEU A 120 27.68 -7.06 -13.53
N THR A 121 27.47 -5.96 -14.24
CA THR A 121 26.97 -5.93 -15.62
C THR A 121 28.01 -5.42 -16.64
N ASP A 122 29.29 -5.77 -16.44
CA ASP A 122 30.50 -5.43 -17.23
C ASP A 122 31.16 -4.03 -16.99
N GLU A 123 32.35 -3.83 -17.57
CA GLU A 123 33.46 -2.90 -17.21
C GLU A 123 33.17 -1.37 -17.27
N SER A 124 31.96 -0.92 -17.57
CA SER A 124 31.59 0.51 -17.52
C SER A 124 30.86 0.92 -16.23
N GLN A 125 30.68 0.01 -15.27
CA GLN A 125 29.98 0.31 -14.01
C GLN A 125 30.73 1.29 -13.09
N ASP A 126 32.03 1.50 -13.30
CA ASP A 126 32.88 2.35 -12.45
C ASP A 126 32.93 3.84 -12.92
N GLU A 127 32.28 4.19 -14.05
CA GLU A 127 32.17 5.56 -14.55
C GLU A 127 30.73 6.12 -14.46
N ILE A 128 30.17 6.17 -13.24
CA ILE A 128 29.03 7.05 -12.85
C ILE A 128 27.68 6.79 -13.56
N GLY A 129 27.22 5.54 -13.63
CA GLY A 129 25.87 5.18 -14.12
C GLY A 129 25.08 4.29 -13.15
N TYR A 130 23.80 4.04 -13.46
CA TYR A 130 23.02 3.00 -12.77
C TYR A 130 23.45 1.60 -13.25
N ALA A 131 23.52 0.65 -12.33
CA ALA A 131 23.75 -0.76 -12.63
C ALA A 131 22.47 -1.46 -13.10
N LEU A 132 21.31 -0.99 -12.63
CA LEU A 132 19.99 -1.50 -12.99
C LEU A 132 19.03 -0.32 -13.24
N ASN A 133 18.10 -0.50 -14.19
CA ASN A 133 17.05 0.48 -14.45
C ASN A 133 15.94 0.41 -13.40
N TYR A 134 15.68 -0.77 -12.85
CA TYR A 134 14.55 -0.99 -11.97
C TYR A 134 14.79 -2.11 -10.95
N ALA A 135 14.13 -2.03 -9.79
CA ALA A 135 13.92 -3.17 -8.91
C ALA A 135 12.60 -3.02 -8.15
N TYR A 136 11.92 -4.15 -7.92
CA TYR A 136 10.78 -4.26 -7.02
C TYR A 136 11.27 -4.89 -5.71
N LEU A 137 11.22 -4.15 -4.60
CA LEU A 137 11.89 -4.50 -3.35
C LEU A 137 10.95 -4.44 -2.16
N THR A 138 11.21 -5.29 -1.16
CA THR A 138 10.53 -5.23 0.14
C THR A 138 11.07 -4.08 0.98
N LYS A 139 10.29 -3.60 1.95
CA LYS A 139 10.76 -2.64 2.97
C LYS A 139 12.07 -3.08 3.64
N LYS A 140 12.21 -4.37 3.96
CA LYS A 140 13.39 -4.92 4.62
C LYS A 140 14.63 -4.88 3.73
N GLN A 141 14.48 -5.16 2.43
CA GLN A 141 15.56 -5.03 1.45
C GLN A 141 16.06 -3.58 1.32
N ILE A 142 15.13 -2.61 1.36
CA ILE A 142 15.44 -1.18 1.37
C ILE A 142 16.25 -0.81 2.62
N GLU A 143 15.77 -1.18 3.79
CA GLU A 143 16.40 -0.85 5.08
C GLU A 143 17.82 -1.43 5.19
N ASN A 144 18.03 -2.66 4.70
CA ASN A 144 19.32 -3.35 4.80
C ASN A 144 20.32 -3.00 3.67
N SER A 145 19.89 -2.28 2.64
CA SER A 145 20.70 -2.05 1.43
C SER A 145 20.76 -0.58 1.01
N PHE A 146 20.41 0.34 1.92
CA PHE A 146 20.20 1.77 1.61
C PHE A 146 21.33 2.43 0.80
N GLU A 147 22.60 2.11 1.12
CA GLU A 147 23.77 2.63 0.41
C GLU A 147 23.88 2.11 -1.02
N ASP A 148 23.49 0.85 -1.26
CA ASP A 148 23.55 0.19 -2.55
C ASP A 148 22.42 0.66 -3.50
N LEU A 149 21.31 1.17 -2.96
CA LEU A 149 20.12 1.57 -3.74
C LEU A 149 20.42 2.65 -4.78
N ALA A 150 21.40 3.52 -4.53
CA ALA A 150 21.83 4.57 -5.44
C ALA A 150 22.35 4.06 -6.80
N ARG A 151 22.59 2.75 -6.93
CA ARG A 151 22.98 2.07 -8.17
C ARG A 151 21.78 1.55 -8.96
N ILE A 152 20.55 1.76 -8.48
CA ILE A 152 19.31 1.40 -9.16
C ILE A 152 18.56 2.70 -9.47
N GLU A 153 18.19 2.89 -10.74
CA GLU A 153 17.56 4.13 -11.20
C GLU A 153 16.17 4.34 -10.58
N LYS A 154 15.35 3.29 -10.58
CA LYS A 154 13.98 3.32 -10.07
C LYS A 154 13.72 2.14 -9.14
N ILE A 155 13.06 2.38 -8.02
CA ILE A 155 12.71 1.33 -7.07
C ILE A 155 11.23 1.44 -6.74
N ALA A 156 10.49 0.35 -6.97
CA ALA A 156 9.16 0.17 -6.43
C ALA A 156 9.26 -0.60 -5.10
N ILE A 157 8.59 -0.07 -4.08
CA ILE A 157 8.54 -0.66 -2.75
C ILE A 157 7.14 -1.20 -2.51
N GLU A 158 7.04 -2.50 -2.27
CA GLU A 158 5.80 -3.09 -1.75
C GLU A 158 5.70 -2.83 -0.26
N SER A 159 4.83 -1.89 0.13
CA SER A 159 4.54 -1.66 1.54
C SER A 159 3.33 -0.77 1.71
N ASP A 160 2.49 -1.10 2.68
CA ASP A 160 1.40 -0.22 3.16
C ASP A 160 1.82 0.67 4.33
N ASP A 161 3.00 0.41 4.91
CA ASP A 161 3.46 1.01 6.16
C ASP A 161 4.95 1.40 6.09
N LEU A 162 5.21 2.49 5.36
CA LEU A 162 6.48 3.18 5.37
C LEU A 162 6.42 4.31 6.40
N SER A 163 7.31 4.24 7.40
CA SER A 163 7.43 5.28 8.42
C SER A 163 7.83 6.61 7.81
N ASN A 164 7.44 7.71 8.45
CA ASN A 164 7.83 9.05 7.99
C ASN A 164 9.35 9.23 7.95
N ASP A 165 10.08 8.63 8.89
CA ASP A 165 11.54 8.63 8.91
C ASP A 165 12.14 7.94 7.69
N LEU A 166 11.60 6.77 7.30
CA LEU A 166 12.07 6.06 6.12
C LEU A 166 11.72 6.84 4.84
N LYS A 167 10.50 7.38 4.72
CA LYS A 167 10.11 8.24 3.60
C LYS A 167 11.04 9.45 3.46
N SER A 168 11.38 10.11 4.57
CA SER A 168 12.32 11.24 4.57
C SER A 168 13.69 10.81 4.04
N LYS A 169 14.23 9.69 4.54
CA LYS A 169 15.52 9.16 4.05
C LYS A 169 15.49 8.85 2.55
N LEU A 170 14.43 8.21 2.07
CA LEU A 170 14.28 7.89 0.65
C LEU A 170 14.17 9.14 -0.21
N ASN A 171 13.49 10.19 0.27
CA ASN A 171 13.41 11.48 -0.41
C ASN A 171 14.76 12.21 -0.47
N ASP A 172 15.59 12.07 0.56
CA ASP A 172 16.93 12.67 0.59
C ASP A 172 17.91 11.99 -0.40
N GLN A 173 17.60 10.77 -0.85
CA GLN A 173 18.38 10.02 -1.84
C GLN A 173 18.02 10.48 -3.27
N THR A 174 18.82 11.40 -3.81
CA THR A 174 18.52 12.06 -5.11
C THR A 174 18.85 11.24 -6.36
N LYS A 175 19.63 10.16 -6.25
CA LYS A 175 19.99 9.31 -7.38
C LYS A 175 18.91 8.31 -7.76
N THR A 176 18.00 7.95 -6.86
CA THR A 176 17.03 6.89 -7.11
C THR A 176 15.63 7.44 -6.99
N SER A 177 14.79 7.14 -7.97
CA SER A 177 13.36 7.45 -7.88
C SER A 177 12.64 6.35 -7.13
N PHE A 178 12.01 6.68 -6.01
CA PHE A 178 11.28 5.74 -5.18
C PHE A 178 9.77 5.83 -5.40
N TYR A 179 9.17 4.67 -5.54
CA TYR A 179 7.75 4.49 -5.74
C TYR A 179 7.20 3.54 -4.69
N GLN A 180 5.96 3.75 -4.27
CA GLN A 180 5.25 2.88 -3.36
C GLN A 180 4.12 2.20 -4.14
N VAL A 181 4.14 0.87 -4.17
CA VAL A 181 3.10 0.04 -4.77
C VAL A 181 2.20 -0.48 -3.66
N PHE A 182 0.91 -0.32 -3.85
CA PHE A 182 -0.12 -0.88 -2.98
C PHE A 182 -0.66 -2.15 -3.63
N THR A 183 -0.57 -3.26 -2.90
CA THR A 183 -1.07 -4.57 -3.32
C THR A 183 -2.35 -4.89 -2.55
N ALA A 184 -3.30 -5.53 -3.23
CA ALA A 184 -4.54 -5.99 -2.63
C ALA A 184 -4.73 -7.47 -2.97
N ASN A 185 -4.87 -8.32 -1.95
CA ASN A 185 -4.90 -9.78 -2.10
C ASN A 185 -3.75 -10.30 -2.98
N GLY A 186 -2.53 -9.81 -2.76
CA GLY A 186 -1.33 -10.27 -3.48
C GLY A 186 -1.15 -9.71 -4.89
N PHE A 187 -1.93 -8.70 -5.30
CA PHE A 187 -1.86 -8.14 -6.64
C PHE A 187 -1.69 -6.62 -6.62
N PRO A 188 -0.77 -6.04 -7.40
CA PRO A 188 -0.62 -4.59 -7.52
C PRO A 188 -1.90 -3.95 -8.04
N ILE A 189 -2.41 -2.94 -7.34
CA ILE A 189 -3.60 -2.20 -7.80
C ILE A 189 -3.35 -0.71 -8.00
N ALA A 190 -2.32 -0.17 -7.37
CA ALA A 190 -2.07 1.26 -7.38
C ALA A 190 -0.62 1.57 -7.05
N VAL A 191 -0.16 2.72 -7.53
CA VAL A 191 1.23 3.16 -7.37
C VAL A 191 1.29 4.67 -7.19
N LYS A 192 2.29 5.14 -6.44
CA LYS A 192 2.62 6.55 -6.32
C LYS A 192 4.11 6.76 -6.19
N LYS A 193 4.59 7.98 -6.42
CA LYS A 193 5.92 8.35 -5.93
C LYS A 193 5.91 8.48 -4.42
N ILE A 194 7.06 8.27 -3.79
CA ILE A 194 7.18 8.25 -2.32
C ILE A 194 6.83 9.61 -1.67
N ASP A 195 7.02 10.71 -2.40
CA ASP A 195 6.72 12.09 -1.99
C ASP A 195 5.27 12.51 -2.30
N GLU A 196 4.52 11.70 -3.04
CA GLU A 196 3.11 11.94 -3.34
C GLU A 196 2.21 11.37 -2.23
N THR A 197 1.09 12.06 -1.99
CA THR A 197 0.06 11.58 -1.05
C THR A 197 -0.82 10.54 -1.71
N ASP A 198 -1.27 10.82 -2.93
CA ASP A 198 -2.31 10.08 -3.63
C ASP A 198 -1.71 8.93 -4.45
N TYR A 199 -2.31 7.75 -4.31
CA TYR A 199 -2.10 6.62 -5.20
C TYR A 199 -2.82 6.84 -6.51
N THR A 200 -2.16 6.50 -7.62
CA THR A 200 -2.79 6.36 -8.94
C THR A 200 -3.14 4.88 -9.15
N VAL A 201 -4.40 4.59 -9.47
CA VAL A 201 -4.80 3.20 -9.76
C VAL A 201 -4.29 2.74 -11.11
N LEU A 202 -3.94 1.45 -11.18
CA LEU A 202 -3.50 0.81 -12.40
C LEU A 202 -4.68 0.61 -13.35
N ASP A 203 -4.40 0.35 -14.63
CA ASP A 203 -5.46 0.34 -15.64
C ASP A 203 -6.44 -0.80 -15.40
N LYS A 204 -7.68 -0.63 -15.85
CA LYS A 204 -8.78 -1.59 -15.68
C LYS A 204 -9.19 -1.80 -14.21
N ILE A 205 -8.75 -0.91 -13.31
CA ILE A 205 -9.24 -0.81 -11.94
C ILE A 205 -10.10 0.45 -11.83
N GLU A 206 -11.34 0.28 -11.40
CA GLU A 206 -12.32 1.34 -11.19
C GLU A 206 -12.55 1.54 -9.69
N LEU A 207 -12.39 2.78 -9.24
CA LEU A 207 -12.60 3.17 -7.86
C LEU A 207 -14.06 3.46 -7.57
N SER A 208 -14.52 2.95 -6.44
CA SER A 208 -15.79 3.32 -5.83
C SER A 208 -15.66 3.31 -4.32
N GLU A 209 -16.72 3.73 -3.62
CA GLU A 209 -16.76 3.70 -2.17
C GLU A 209 -18.05 3.03 -1.71
N ASP A 210 -17.98 2.28 -0.60
CA ASP A 210 -19.18 1.77 0.06
C ASP A 210 -19.91 2.87 0.86
N GLU A 211 -21.04 2.52 1.48
CA GLU A 211 -21.85 3.45 2.29
C GLU A 211 -21.09 4.08 3.47
N LYS A 212 -19.97 3.46 3.90
CA LYS A 212 -19.11 3.94 4.98
C LYS A 212 -17.88 4.69 4.44
N GLY A 213 -17.75 4.86 3.13
CA GLY A 213 -16.59 5.49 2.52
C GLY A 213 -15.36 4.59 2.44
N ASN A 214 -15.50 3.27 2.60
CA ASN A 214 -14.39 2.36 2.39
C ASN A 214 -14.10 2.21 0.90
N LEU A 215 -12.82 2.13 0.56
CA LEU A 215 -12.40 1.96 -0.83
C LEU A 215 -12.84 0.58 -1.36
N VAL A 216 -13.55 0.61 -2.48
CA VAL A 216 -14.00 -0.56 -3.23
C VAL A 216 -13.40 -0.50 -4.64
N LEU A 217 -12.73 -1.58 -5.00
CA LEU A 217 -12.08 -1.74 -6.29
C LEU A 217 -12.92 -2.65 -7.18
N ASN A 218 -13.14 -2.24 -8.42
CA ASN A 218 -13.85 -3.02 -9.43
C ASN A 218 -12.93 -3.23 -10.63
N SER A 219 -13.13 -4.33 -11.36
CA SER A 219 -12.45 -4.58 -12.63
C SER A 219 -13.42 -5.28 -13.58
N PRO A 220 -13.45 -4.92 -14.88
CA PRO A 220 -14.28 -5.61 -15.86
C PRO A 220 -13.83 -7.07 -16.10
N TYR A 221 -12.66 -7.46 -15.61
CA TYR A 221 -12.12 -8.81 -15.73
C TYR A 221 -12.37 -9.68 -14.49
N GLU A 222 -12.82 -9.09 -13.38
CA GLU A 222 -13.07 -9.81 -12.14
C GLU A 222 -14.57 -9.81 -11.80
N LYS A 223 -15.06 -10.94 -11.31
CA LYS A 223 -16.49 -11.12 -11.02
C LYS A 223 -16.95 -10.41 -9.75
N GLU A 224 -16.05 -10.31 -8.78
CA GLU A 224 -16.35 -9.77 -7.46
C GLU A 224 -15.50 -8.51 -7.23
N SER A 225 -16.14 -7.47 -6.72
CA SER A 225 -15.46 -6.26 -6.27
C SER A 225 -14.66 -6.54 -5.00
N LEU A 226 -13.51 -5.89 -4.85
CA LEU A 226 -12.68 -5.98 -3.66
C LEU A 226 -12.91 -4.79 -2.74
N ASN A 227 -13.54 -5.02 -1.58
CA ASN A 227 -13.65 -4.01 -0.52
C ASN A 227 -12.44 -4.11 0.42
N LEU A 228 -11.70 -3.02 0.55
CA LEU A 228 -10.51 -2.97 1.40
C LEU A 228 -10.82 -2.66 2.87
N TYR A 229 -12.09 -2.35 3.18
CA TYR A 229 -12.58 -2.01 4.53
C TYR A 229 -11.79 -0.88 5.20
N ARG A 230 -11.21 -0.01 4.38
CA ARG A 230 -10.41 1.14 4.81
C ARG A 230 -10.91 2.37 4.09
N GLN A 231 -11.20 3.42 4.86
CA GLN A 231 -11.68 4.68 4.30
C GLN A 231 -10.60 5.38 3.50
N ALA A 232 -10.99 5.90 2.34
CA ALA A 232 -10.15 6.68 1.46
C ALA A 232 -10.88 7.94 1.00
N ILE A 233 -10.13 8.81 0.34
CA ILE A 233 -10.68 9.88 -0.48
C ILE A 233 -10.37 9.52 -1.92
N VAL A 234 -11.41 9.37 -2.73
CA VAL A 234 -11.30 9.12 -4.16
C VAL A 234 -11.36 10.46 -4.92
N SER A 235 -10.51 10.63 -5.92
CA SER A 235 -10.51 11.82 -6.79
C SER A 235 -11.77 11.85 -7.67
N ASP A 236 -12.14 13.05 -8.13
CA ASP A 236 -13.34 13.24 -8.98
C ASP A 236 -13.30 12.42 -10.28
N ASP A 237 -12.11 12.18 -10.83
CA ASP A 237 -11.89 11.37 -12.03
C ASP A 237 -11.77 9.86 -11.74
N GLN A 238 -11.86 9.46 -10.47
CA GLN A 238 -11.76 8.07 -10.00
C GLN A 238 -10.46 7.36 -10.39
N LYS A 239 -9.39 8.13 -10.68
CA LYS A 239 -8.07 7.60 -11.02
C LYS A 239 -7.07 7.66 -9.87
N LYS A 240 -7.41 8.38 -8.80
CA LYS A 240 -6.55 8.51 -7.64
C LYS A 240 -7.30 8.31 -6.35
N PHE A 241 -6.59 7.87 -5.32
CA PHE A 241 -7.10 7.89 -3.96
C PHE A 241 -5.98 8.16 -2.96
N ARG A 242 -6.34 8.70 -1.79
CA ARG A 242 -5.47 8.67 -0.61
C ARG A 242 -6.18 8.06 0.57
N TRP A 243 -5.40 7.39 1.42
CA TRP A 243 -5.91 6.93 2.70
C TRP A 243 -6.29 8.11 3.59
N ILE A 244 -7.40 7.97 4.32
CA ILE A 244 -7.74 8.88 5.40
C ILE A 244 -6.72 8.68 6.52
N SER A 245 -6.16 9.78 7.01
CA SER A 245 -5.19 9.74 8.11
C SER A 245 -5.87 9.45 9.45
N GLY A 246 -5.12 9.06 10.48
CA GLY A 246 -5.67 8.79 11.82
C GLY A 246 -6.30 10.01 12.53
N ASN A 247 -6.12 11.20 11.95
CA ASN A 247 -6.69 12.46 12.42
C ASN A 247 -7.87 12.93 11.55
N GLU A 248 -8.18 12.21 10.48
CA GLU A 248 -9.30 12.49 9.61
C GLU A 248 -10.35 11.39 9.76
N CYS A 249 -11.60 11.70 9.41
CA CYS A 249 -12.65 10.70 9.25
C CYS A 249 -13.57 11.11 8.10
N LYS A 250 -14.17 10.12 7.41
CA LYS A 250 -15.26 10.40 6.46
C LYS A 250 -16.59 10.22 7.17
N LEU A 251 -17.28 11.31 7.49
CA LEU A 251 -18.58 11.25 8.15
C LEU A 251 -19.64 10.75 7.16
N ASN A 252 -20.21 9.58 7.45
CA ASN A 252 -21.31 8.97 6.69
C ASN A 252 -21.04 8.92 5.16
N GLY A 253 -19.79 8.67 4.78
CA GLY A 253 -19.35 8.54 3.39
C GLY A 253 -19.27 9.84 2.59
N LYS A 254 -19.44 11.02 3.22
CA LYS A 254 -19.51 12.31 2.51
C LYS A 254 -18.33 13.21 2.84
N ASP A 255 -18.41 13.89 3.98
CA ASP A 255 -17.50 14.95 4.35
C ASP A 255 -16.27 14.38 5.06
N VAL A 256 -15.09 14.77 4.60
CA VAL A 256 -13.83 14.45 5.27
C VAL A 256 -13.56 15.52 6.30
N VAL A 257 -13.50 15.11 7.57
CA VAL A 257 -13.36 16.01 8.70
C VAL A 257 -12.01 15.79 9.37
N ASN A 258 -11.27 16.87 9.61
CA ASN A 258 -10.04 16.83 10.38
C ASN A 258 -10.36 17.08 11.87
N LEU A 259 -10.20 16.03 12.67
CA LEU A 259 -10.56 16.02 14.09
C LEU A 259 -9.65 16.95 14.92
N GLU A 260 -8.38 17.08 14.55
CA GLU A 260 -7.45 17.96 15.26
C GLU A 260 -7.73 19.44 15.00
N LEU A 261 -8.19 19.81 13.79
CA LEU A 261 -8.61 21.19 13.53
C LEU A 261 -9.84 21.57 14.37
N ILE A 262 -10.76 20.63 14.61
CA ILE A 262 -11.87 20.86 15.54
C ILE A 262 -11.33 21.02 16.98
N GLU A 263 -10.37 20.19 17.38
CA GLU A 263 -9.73 20.32 18.70
C GLU A 263 -9.04 21.67 18.88
N GLU A 264 -8.35 22.19 17.86
CA GLU A 264 -7.71 23.50 17.87
C GLU A 264 -8.73 24.63 18.05
N LYS A 265 -9.86 24.57 17.32
CA LYS A 265 -10.97 25.53 17.46
C LYS A 265 -11.59 25.51 18.87
N LEU A 266 -11.67 24.33 19.49
CA LEU A 266 -12.29 24.13 20.80
C LEU A 266 -11.36 24.43 21.98
N LYS A 267 -10.04 24.33 21.79
CA LYS A 267 -9.02 24.46 22.86
C LYS A 267 -9.14 25.73 23.71
N PRO A 268 -9.48 26.93 23.18
CA PRO A 268 -9.64 28.12 23.99
C PRO A 268 -10.85 28.10 24.94
N TYR A 269 -11.79 27.17 24.75
CA TYR A 269 -13.09 27.17 25.41
C TYR A 269 -13.29 25.98 26.37
N ILE A 270 -12.43 24.96 26.29
CA ILE A 270 -12.53 23.75 27.11
C ILE A 270 -11.29 23.62 27.98
N ASP A 271 -11.45 23.82 29.29
CA ASP A 271 -10.37 23.74 30.29
C ASP A 271 -10.13 22.31 30.81
N TYR A 272 -10.29 21.32 29.93
CA TYR A 272 -10.07 19.91 30.22
C TYR A 272 -9.20 19.28 29.13
N ASN A 273 -8.56 18.16 29.45
CA ASN A 273 -8.04 17.29 28.40
C ASN A 273 -9.23 16.70 27.65
N PHE A 274 -9.27 16.91 26.33
CA PHE A 274 -10.31 16.36 25.48
C PHE A 274 -9.73 15.91 24.14
N ILE A 275 -10.49 15.07 23.45
CA ILE A 275 -10.21 14.66 22.08
C ILE A 275 -11.53 14.57 21.31
N VAL A 276 -11.46 14.81 20.01
CA VAL A 276 -12.62 14.72 19.12
C VAL A 276 -12.56 13.40 18.37
N ILE A 277 -13.70 12.70 18.31
CA ILE A 277 -13.86 11.44 17.58
C ILE A 277 -15.11 11.48 16.70
N ALA A 278 -15.15 10.63 15.67
CA ALA A 278 -16.39 10.22 15.03
C ALA A 278 -16.92 8.97 15.75
N PHE A 279 -18.17 9.02 16.21
CA PHE A 279 -18.79 7.91 16.92
C PHE A 279 -20.29 7.83 16.60
N PRO A 280 -20.89 6.62 16.54
CA PRO A 280 -22.30 6.48 16.25
C PRO A 280 -23.15 7.27 17.23
N LYS A 281 -24.12 8.03 16.72
CA LYS A 281 -25.08 8.74 17.56
C LYS A 281 -25.90 7.74 18.36
N LYS A 282 -26.21 8.05 19.62
CA LYS A 282 -27.06 7.19 20.46
C LYS A 282 -28.38 6.80 19.75
N GLY A 283 -28.58 5.50 19.55
CA GLY A 283 -29.77 4.95 18.88
C GLY A 283 -29.75 5.03 17.35
N SER A 284 -28.62 5.40 16.73
CA SER A 284 -28.41 5.43 15.28
C SER A 284 -27.10 4.74 14.91
N THR A 285 -26.98 4.32 13.65
CA THR A 285 -25.73 3.84 13.06
C THR A 285 -24.92 4.96 12.38
N GLU A 286 -25.48 6.18 12.30
CA GLU A 286 -24.81 7.33 11.71
C GLU A 286 -23.73 7.87 12.65
N ASP A 287 -22.53 8.05 12.11
CA ASP A 287 -21.40 8.63 12.84
C ASP A 287 -21.58 10.15 12.93
N VAL A 288 -21.35 10.68 14.13
CA VAL A 288 -21.38 12.12 14.43
C VAL A 288 -20.10 12.54 15.13
N ILE A 289 -19.75 13.81 14.97
CA ILE A 289 -18.68 14.40 15.78
C ILE A 289 -19.08 14.33 17.25
N SER A 290 -18.17 13.78 18.05
CA SER A 290 -18.35 13.52 19.46
C SER A 290 -17.15 14.01 20.23
N LEU A 291 -17.41 14.61 21.39
CA LEU A 291 -16.38 15.10 22.29
C LEU A 291 -16.13 14.06 23.39
N VAL A 292 -14.87 13.69 23.63
CA VAL A 292 -14.50 12.86 24.79
C VAL A 292 -13.65 13.70 25.72
N ILE A 293 -14.06 13.80 26.99
CA ILE A 293 -13.43 14.63 28.01
C ILE A 293 -12.85 13.72 29.09
N GLU A 294 -11.58 13.92 29.40
CA GLU A 294 -10.89 13.25 30.52
C GLU A 294 -11.25 13.95 31.83
N SER A 295 -12.32 13.48 32.48
CA SER A 295 -12.75 13.97 33.78
C SER A 295 -13.72 12.99 34.44
N ARG A 296 -13.57 12.79 35.75
CA ARG A 296 -14.51 12.04 36.59
C ARG A 296 -15.62 12.90 37.20
N PHE A 297 -15.48 14.23 37.12
CA PHE A 297 -16.31 15.17 37.87
C PHE A 297 -17.03 16.19 36.97
N ALA A 298 -16.62 16.33 35.71
CA ALA A 298 -17.32 17.19 34.77
C ALA A 298 -18.62 16.53 34.32
N GLU A 299 -19.70 17.29 34.34
CA GLU A 299 -21.03 16.84 33.89
C GLU A 299 -21.48 17.56 32.61
N HIS A 300 -20.92 18.75 32.36
CA HIS A 300 -21.29 19.61 31.24
C HIS A 300 -20.10 20.45 30.78
N VAL A 301 -20.03 20.70 29.47
CA VAL A 301 -19.09 21.62 28.84
C VAL A 301 -19.82 22.42 27.77
N ASP A 302 -19.64 23.74 27.80
CA ASP A 302 -20.22 24.63 26.81
C ASP A 302 -19.43 24.57 25.50
N ILE A 303 -20.11 24.23 24.42
CA ILE A 303 -19.52 24.12 23.08
C ILE A 303 -19.81 25.41 22.30
N PRO A 304 -18.78 26.17 21.87
CA PRO A 304 -18.94 27.42 21.13
C PRO A 304 -19.34 27.15 19.68
N LYS A 305 -20.63 26.93 19.42
CA LYS A 305 -21.16 26.59 18.08
C LYS A 305 -20.82 27.61 16.99
N SER A 306 -20.56 28.88 17.34
CA SER A 306 -20.20 29.93 16.39
C SER A 306 -18.80 29.77 15.79
N GLU A 307 -17.93 28.99 16.41
CA GLU A 307 -16.54 28.78 15.97
C GLU A 307 -16.39 27.52 15.09
N LEU A 308 -17.47 26.78 14.88
CA LEU A 308 -17.50 25.49 14.19
C LEU A 308 -18.43 25.54 13.00
N GLU A 309 -18.07 24.83 11.94
CA GLU A 309 -19.01 24.56 10.85
C GLU A 309 -20.16 23.65 11.34
N PRO A 310 -21.36 23.70 10.74
CA PRO A 310 -22.50 22.93 11.20
C PRO A 310 -22.26 21.41 11.36
N TYR A 311 -21.40 20.83 10.52
CA TYR A 311 -21.02 19.41 10.56
C TYR A 311 -19.88 19.10 11.54
N GLU A 312 -19.15 20.12 12.01
CA GLU A 312 -18.08 20.00 13.01
C GLU A 312 -18.61 20.08 14.45
N VAL A 313 -19.83 20.58 14.66
CA VAL A 313 -20.42 20.73 16.00
C VAL A 313 -20.59 19.36 16.67
N PRO A 314 -19.94 19.10 17.83
CA PRO A 314 -20.13 17.85 18.55
C PRO A 314 -21.61 17.67 18.94
N GLN A 315 -22.18 16.52 18.60
CA GLN A 315 -23.59 16.18 18.88
C GLN A 315 -23.76 15.39 20.17
N GLN A 316 -22.66 14.89 20.74
CA GLN A 316 -22.65 14.14 22.00
C GLN A 316 -21.29 14.30 22.70
N THR A 317 -21.32 14.20 24.03
CA THR A 317 -20.14 14.33 24.88
C THR A 317 -20.05 13.11 25.80
N PHE A 318 -18.85 12.53 25.90
CA PHE A 318 -18.51 11.43 26.78
C PHE A 318 -17.52 11.89 27.84
N PHE A 319 -17.69 11.45 29.08
CA PHE A 319 -16.76 11.70 30.18
C PHE A 319 -16.09 10.39 30.56
N ILE A 320 -14.77 10.34 30.47
CA ILE A 320 -13.95 9.18 30.83
C ILE A 320 -12.97 9.58 31.92
N GLY A 321 -12.69 8.65 32.84
CA GLY A 321 -11.85 8.97 34.00
C GLY A 321 -10.41 9.33 33.63
N ASP A 322 -9.80 8.53 32.76
CA ASP A 322 -8.41 8.69 32.31
C ASP A 322 -8.32 8.22 30.85
N PHE A 323 -7.56 8.93 30.01
CA PHE A 323 -7.29 8.54 28.64
C PHE A 323 -6.29 7.37 28.56
N PRO A 324 -6.34 6.58 27.47
CA PRO A 324 -5.29 5.61 27.16
C PRO A 324 -3.90 6.26 27.15
N LYS A 325 -2.92 5.59 27.77
CA LYS A 325 -1.53 6.09 27.82
C LYS A 325 -0.85 5.92 26.47
N SER A 326 -0.86 6.96 25.65
CA SER A 326 -0.16 7.06 24.38
C SER A 326 0.21 8.52 24.09
N ASN A 327 1.25 8.75 23.30
CA ASN A 327 1.57 10.08 22.76
C ASN A 327 1.02 10.26 21.33
N ASP A 328 0.49 9.20 20.73
CA ASP A 328 -0.15 9.22 19.42
C ASP A 328 -1.67 9.37 19.60
N LYS A 329 -2.21 10.52 19.17
CA LYS A 329 -3.64 10.81 19.21
C LYS A 329 -4.47 9.84 18.37
N ALA A 330 -3.95 9.33 17.25
CA ALA A 330 -4.67 8.36 16.43
C ALA A 330 -4.87 7.04 17.21
N ALA A 331 -3.83 6.56 17.87
CA ALA A 331 -3.93 5.40 18.76
C ALA A 331 -4.89 5.63 19.94
N ILE A 332 -4.89 6.84 20.55
CA ILE A 332 -5.85 7.21 21.60
C ILE A 332 -7.29 7.13 21.07
N ARG A 333 -7.59 7.73 19.90
CA ARG A 333 -8.93 7.71 19.30
C ARG A 333 -9.40 6.28 19.04
N ALA A 334 -8.55 5.44 18.45
CA ALA A 334 -8.88 4.05 18.15
C ALA A 334 -9.28 3.28 19.42
N GLU A 335 -8.52 3.44 20.50
CA GLU A 335 -8.79 2.78 21.78
C GLU A 335 -10.05 3.33 22.48
N LEU A 336 -10.25 4.65 22.48
CA LEU A 336 -11.48 5.25 23.02
C LEU A 336 -12.73 4.78 22.27
N ILE A 337 -12.69 4.72 20.94
CA ILE A 337 -13.80 4.20 20.13
C ILE A 337 -14.09 2.74 20.48
N ARG A 338 -13.06 1.92 20.70
CA ARG A 338 -13.22 0.52 21.13
C ARG A 338 -13.92 0.42 22.48
N LEU A 339 -13.45 1.17 23.49
CA LEU A 339 -14.01 1.17 24.84
C LEU A 339 -15.47 1.65 24.87
N LEU A 340 -15.80 2.68 24.09
CA LEU A 340 -17.16 3.19 23.98
C LEU A 340 -18.10 2.18 23.29
N LYS A 341 -17.61 1.47 22.26
CA LYS A 341 -18.37 0.39 21.59
C LYS A 341 -18.66 -0.79 22.52
N GLU A 342 -17.70 -1.18 23.37
CA GLU A 342 -17.88 -2.25 24.35
C GLU A 342 -18.91 -1.88 25.42
N SER A 343 -18.86 -0.64 25.90
CA SER A 343 -19.82 -0.11 26.87
C SER A 343 -21.25 -0.06 26.31
N ASN A 344 -21.41 0.26 25.02
CA ASN A 344 -22.71 0.28 24.34
C ASN A 344 -23.30 -1.12 24.07
N LYS A 345 -22.49 -2.20 24.06
CA LYS A 345 -23.00 -3.57 23.91
C LYS A 345 -23.51 -4.16 25.23
N ASN A 346 -23.04 -3.63 26.35
CA ASN A 346 -23.35 -4.13 27.70
C ASN A 346 -24.52 -3.38 28.36
N ASN A 347 -25.09 -2.39 27.66
CA ASN A 347 -26.29 -1.63 28.05
C ASN A 347 -27.38 -1.83 26.99
#